data_AF-A0A5B0DII4-F1
#
_entry.id   AF-A0A5B0DII4-F1
#
_cell.length_a   1.000
_cell.length_b   1.000
_cell.length_c   1.000
_cell.angle_alpha   90.00
_cell.angle_beta   90.00
_cell.angle_gamma   90.00
#
_symmetry.space_group_name_H-M   'P 1'
#
loop_
_entity.id
_entity.type
_entity.pdbx_description
1 polymer ?
#
loop_
_entity_poly.entity_id
_entity_poly.type
_entity_poly.pdbx_seq_one_letter_code
_entity_poly.pdbx_strand_id
1 'polypeptide(L)'
;MIYAKGIISFQSNSIPTKSKIYMKNVNVKMEILEITKRSSSTGEEQSIVITCSYIAHLNEHYECKSLEDYNGKVKPFLQKYIKNLIYRVEVHHLNYLRSGKKKPITHQSS
;
A
#
# COMPACT_ATOMS: atom_id res chain seq x y z
N MET A 1 -11.49 10.48 -3.48
CA MET A 1 -10.41 9.48 -3.71
C MET A 1 -9.49 9.56 -2.51
N ILE A 2 -8.85 8.48 -2.11
CA ILE A 2 -7.92 8.50 -0.99
C ILE A 2 -6.52 8.09 -1.43
N TYR A 3 -5.56 8.62 -0.71
CA TYR A 3 -4.14 8.38 -0.85
C TYR A 3 -3.67 7.68 0.42
N ALA A 4 -3.22 6.44 0.31
CA ALA A 4 -2.67 5.68 1.42
C ALA A 4 -1.17 5.44 1.20
N LYS A 5 -0.36 5.68 2.22
CA LYS A 5 1.06 5.38 2.23
C LYS A 5 1.40 4.52 3.44
N GLY A 6 2.28 3.55 3.23
CA GLY A 6 2.68 2.66 4.30
C GLY A 6 3.78 1.69 3.89
N ILE A 7 3.88 0.60 4.65
CA ILE A 7 4.87 -0.46 4.44
C ILE A 7 4.14 -1.79 4.21
N ILE A 8 4.66 -2.57 3.28
CA ILE A 8 4.18 -3.91 2.98
C ILE A 8 5.35 -4.89 2.91
N SER A 9 5.21 -6.04 3.55
CA SER A 9 6.17 -7.14 3.47
C SER A 9 5.49 -8.39 2.91
N PHE A 10 6.08 -8.98 1.88
CA PHE A 10 5.54 -10.15 1.20
C PHE A 10 6.64 -11.12 0.79
N GLN A 11 6.27 -12.40 0.65
CA GLN A 11 7.17 -13.44 0.16
C GLN A 11 7.41 -13.26 -1.33
N SER A 12 8.62 -13.50 -1.78
CA SER A 12 8.99 -13.56 -3.19
C SER A 12 9.77 -14.83 -3.48
N ASN A 13 9.55 -15.39 -4.65
CA ASN A 13 10.30 -16.56 -5.13
C ASN A 13 11.60 -16.14 -5.83
N SER A 14 11.76 -14.85 -6.11
CA SER A 14 12.90 -14.29 -6.82
C SER A 14 13.26 -12.90 -6.29
N ILE A 15 14.56 -12.60 -6.29
CA ILE A 15 15.06 -11.26 -5.94
C ILE A 15 14.79 -10.35 -7.14
N PRO A 16 14.03 -9.26 -6.98
CA PRO A 16 13.87 -8.27 -8.05
C PRO A 16 15.25 -7.70 -8.43
N THR A 17 15.50 -7.58 -9.74
CA THR A 17 16.71 -6.95 -10.30
C THR A 17 16.91 -5.53 -9.76
N LYS A 18 18.17 -5.06 -9.74
CA LYS A 18 18.79 -3.84 -9.14
C LYS A 18 17.98 -2.51 -9.07
N SER A 19 16.78 -2.42 -9.61
CA SER A 19 15.87 -1.29 -9.45
C SER A 19 15.34 -1.19 -8.01
N LYS A 20 15.29 0.03 -7.47
CA LYS A 20 14.60 0.33 -6.21
C LYS A 20 13.08 0.27 -6.31
N ILE A 21 12.53 0.22 -7.53
CA ILE A 21 11.08 0.21 -7.77
C ILE A 21 10.64 -1.23 -8.00
N TYR A 22 9.78 -1.74 -7.10
CA TYR A 22 9.17 -3.06 -7.26
C TYR A 22 8.02 -3.02 -8.26
N MET A 23 7.15 -2.01 -8.16
CA MET A 23 6.00 -1.84 -9.03
C MET A 23 5.65 -0.36 -9.16
N LYS A 24 5.24 0.07 -10.35
CA LYS A 24 4.69 1.40 -10.57
C LYS A 24 3.58 1.34 -11.62
N ASN A 25 2.35 1.50 -11.16
CA ASN A 25 1.14 1.62 -11.95
C ASN A 25 0.36 2.87 -11.55
N VAL A 26 -0.71 3.19 -12.29
CA VAL A 26 -1.54 4.39 -12.04
C VAL A 26 -2.10 4.47 -10.62
N ASN A 27 -2.43 3.31 -10.02
CA ASN A 27 -3.04 3.26 -8.68
C ASN A 27 -2.05 2.88 -7.58
N VAL A 28 -0.89 2.31 -7.90
CA VAL A 28 0.02 1.75 -6.90
C VAL A 28 1.47 1.99 -7.30
N LYS A 29 2.25 2.55 -6.39
CA LYS A 29 3.71 2.63 -6.47
C LYS A 29 4.29 1.89 -5.27
N MET A 30 5.26 1.01 -5.53
CA MET A 30 5.99 0.26 -4.50
C MET A 30 7.49 0.42 -4.71
N GLU A 31 8.19 0.82 -3.65
CA GLU A 31 9.63 1.01 -3.64
C GLU A 31 10.23 0.11 -2.57
N ILE A 32 11.21 -0.70 -2.97
CA ILE A 32 11.89 -1.67 -2.14
C ILE A 32 12.71 -0.91 -1.09
N LEU A 33 12.45 -1.23 0.17
CA LEU A 33 13.21 -0.74 1.32
C LEU A 33 14.28 -1.77 1.70
N GLU A 34 13.89 -3.04 1.78
CA GLU A 34 14.74 -4.13 2.26
C GLU A 34 14.36 -5.45 1.58
N ILE A 35 15.36 -6.31 1.37
CA ILE A 35 15.18 -7.68 0.92
C ILE A 35 15.89 -8.59 1.91
N THR A 36 15.13 -9.44 2.59
CA THR A 36 15.63 -10.32 3.64
C THR A 36 15.46 -11.76 3.20
N LYS A 37 16.56 -12.52 3.16
CA LYS A 37 16.51 -13.95 2.88
C LYS A 37 16.27 -14.69 4.19
N ARG A 38 15.16 -15.40 4.31
CA ARG A 38 14.93 -16.34 5.41
C ARG A 38 15.27 -17.75 4.95
N SER A 39 16.20 -18.36 5.65
CA SER A 39 16.45 -19.79 5.55
C SER A 39 15.49 -20.50 6.51
N SER A 40 14.63 -21.37 6.01
CA SER A 40 13.87 -22.27 6.89
C SER A 40 14.83 -23.21 7.61
N SER A 41 14.62 -23.44 8.90
CA SER A 41 15.43 -24.32 9.76
C SER A 41 15.42 -25.79 9.32
N THR A 42 14.51 -26.16 8.41
CA THR A 42 14.43 -27.48 7.76
C THR A 42 15.25 -27.60 6.47
N GLY A 43 15.93 -26.54 6.02
CA GLY A 43 16.92 -26.62 4.92
C GLY A 43 16.37 -26.57 3.50
N GLU A 44 15.06 -26.68 3.28
CA GLU A 44 14.54 -26.94 1.92
C GLU A 44 14.00 -25.73 1.13
N GLU A 45 13.72 -24.58 1.75
CA GLU A 45 13.25 -23.40 0.98
C GLU A 45 13.79 -22.06 1.52
N GLN A 46 14.56 -21.36 0.69
CA GLN A 46 14.95 -19.97 0.94
C GLN A 46 13.76 -19.07 0.61
N SER A 47 13.05 -18.60 1.63
CA SER A 47 11.97 -17.64 1.45
C SER A 47 12.54 -16.23 1.41
N ILE A 48 12.41 -15.55 0.27
CA ILE A 48 12.81 -14.14 0.17
C ILE A 48 11.64 -13.30 0.67
N VAL A 49 11.87 -12.45 1.67
CA VAL A 49 10.91 -11.46 2.13
C VAL A 49 11.31 -10.12 1.56
N ILE A 50 10.41 -9.50 0.81
CA ILE A 50 10.61 -8.14 0.28
C ILE A 50 9.76 -7.20 1.11
N THR A 51 10.41 -6.18 1.67
CA THR A 51 9.75 -5.08 2.37
C THR A 51 9.79 -3.85 1.46
N CYS A 52 8.61 -3.35 1.11
CA CYS A 52 8.43 -2.18 0.27
C CYS A 52 7.70 -1.07 1.03
N SER A 53 8.06 0.18 0.76
CA SER A 53 7.14 1.29 0.96
C SER A 53 6.13 1.26 -0.19
N TYR A 54 4.85 1.47 0.11
CA TYR A 54 3.81 1.58 -0.91
C TYR A 54 3.11 2.93 -0.83
N ILE A 55 2.62 3.36 -1.99
CA ILE A 55 1.66 4.43 -2.18
C ILE A 55 0.52 3.84 -2.99
N ALA A 56 -0.70 3.93 -2.48
CA ALA A 56 -1.90 3.40 -3.11
C ALA A 56 -2.98 4.49 -3.22
N HIS A 57 -3.52 4.64 -4.43
CA HIS A 57 -4.71 5.44 -4.71
C HIS A 57 -5.93 4.51 -4.73
N LEU A 58 -6.87 4.77 -3.83
CA LEU A 58 -8.04 3.94 -3.61
C LEU A 58 -9.28 4.82 -3.71
N ASN A 59 -10.41 4.25 -4.11
CA ASN A 59 -11.68 4.96 -3.97
C ASN A 59 -12.01 5.12 -2.49
N GLU A 60 -12.62 6.26 -2.16
CA GLU A 60 -13.12 6.50 -0.80
C GLU A 60 -14.27 5.54 -0.54
N HIS A 61 -14.24 4.87 0.60
CA HIS A 61 -15.35 4.05 1.07
C HIS A 61 -16.02 4.76 2.24
N TYR A 62 -17.33 4.96 2.15
CA TYR A 62 -18.13 5.69 3.14
C TYR A 62 -18.07 5.08 4.54
N GLU A 63 -17.74 3.79 4.63
CA GLU A 63 -17.61 3.03 5.88
C GLU A 63 -16.28 3.28 6.60
N CYS A 64 -15.25 3.71 5.88
CA CYS A 64 -13.91 3.85 6.44
C CYS A 64 -13.71 5.28 6.95
N LYS A 65 -13.70 5.45 8.28
CA LYS A 65 -13.57 6.76 8.94
C LYS A 65 -12.18 6.97 9.56
N SER A 66 -11.47 5.87 9.82
CA SER A 66 -10.17 5.85 10.48
C SER A 66 -9.14 5.09 9.66
N LEU A 67 -7.87 5.25 10.04
CA LEU A 67 -6.73 4.63 9.39
C LEU A 67 -6.74 3.10 9.54
N GLU A 68 -7.26 2.60 10.67
CA GLU A 68 -7.46 1.17 10.93
C GLU A 68 -8.50 0.54 10.00
N ASP A 69 -9.61 1.23 9.72
CA ASP A 69 -10.62 0.76 8.77
C ASP A 69 -10.00 0.54 7.39
N TYR A 70 -9.14 1.47 6.99
CA TYR A 70 -8.42 1.37 5.72
C TYR A 70 -7.32 0.33 5.74
N ASN A 71 -6.73 -0.02 6.87
CA ASN A 71 -5.77 -1.13 6.95
C ASN A 71 -6.44 -2.46 6.50
N GLY A 72 -7.70 -2.67 6.88
CA GLY A 72 -8.52 -3.79 6.44
C GLY A 72 -8.87 -3.78 4.94
N LYS A 73 -8.90 -2.61 4.28
CA LYS A 73 -9.20 -2.48 2.84
C LYS A 73 -7.95 -2.40 1.95
N VAL A 74 -6.84 -1.91 2.48
CA VAL A 74 -5.58 -1.75 1.73
C VAL A 74 -4.94 -3.11 1.45
N LYS A 75 -4.94 -4.04 2.42
CA LYS A 75 -4.42 -5.40 2.21
C LYS A 75 -5.09 -6.12 1.02
N PRO A 76 -6.42 -6.30 0.97
CA PRO A 76 -7.07 -6.97 -0.17
C PRO A 76 -6.92 -6.20 -1.48
N PHE A 77 -6.78 -4.87 -1.44
CA PHE A 77 -6.45 -4.10 -2.63
C PHE A 77 -5.05 -4.40 -3.16
N LEU A 78 -4.04 -4.44 -2.30
CA LEU A 78 -2.65 -4.75 -2.69
C LEU A 78 -2.49 -6.22 -3.12
N GLN A 79 -3.28 -7.15 -2.58
CA GLN A 79 -3.33 -8.56 -3.03
C GLN A 79 -3.75 -8.71 -4.50
N LYS A 80 -4.47 -7.74 -5.08
CA LYS A 80 -4.79 -7.75 -6.53
C LYS A 80 -3.55 -7.55 -7.39
N TYR A 81 -2.50 -6.93 -6.84
CA TYR A 81 -1.27 -6.60 -7.54
C TYR A 81 -0.12 -7.54 -7.15
N ILE A 82 -0.05 -7.92 -5.87
CA ILE A 82 0.92 -8.88 -5.34
C ILE A 82 0.22 -10.24 -5.25
N LYS A 83 0.56 -11.15 -6.17
CA LYS A 83 0.04 -12.53 -6.17
C LYS A 83 0.64 -13.40 -5.06
N ASN A 84 1.65 -12.90 -4.37
CA ASN A 84 2.42 -13.64 -3.39
C ASN A 84 1.84 -13.45 -1.98
N LEU A 85 2.29 -14.30 -1.05
CA LEU A 85 1.87 -14.24 0.35
C LEU A 85 2.30 -12.93 1.01
N ILE A 86 1.33 -12.12 1.45
CA ILE A 86 1.58 -10.87 2.19
C ILE A 86 1.58 -11.16 3.69
N TYR A 87 2.73 -10.92 4.34
CA TYR A 87 2.91 -11.11 5.77
C TYR A 87 2.44 -9.92 6.60
N ARG A 88 2.72 -8.71 6.12
CA ARG A 88 2.48 -7.48 6.87
C ARG A 88 2.05 -6.37 5.94
N VAL A 89 1.01 -5.64 6.36
CA VAL A 89 0.59 -4.38 5.76
C VAL A 89 0.39 -3.41 6.89
N GLU A 90 1.01 -2.25 6.77
CA GLU A 90 0.85 -1.16 7.69
C GLU A 90 0.51 0.07 6.89
N VAL A 91 -0.58 0.74 7.26
CA VAL A 91 -0.88 2.08 6.77
C VAL A 91 -0.24 3.03 7.78
N HIS A 92 0.58 3.97 7.31
CA HIS A 92 1.19 4.99 8.18
C HIS A 92 0.57 6.36 7.97
N HIS A 93 0.06 6.59 6.75
CA HIS A 93 -0.52 7.86 6.39
C HIS A 93 -1.69 7.63 5.45
N LEU A 94 -2.78 8.35 5.72
CA LEU A 94 -3.96 8.38 4.87
C LEU A 94 -4.36 9.82 4.65
N ASN A 95 -4.54 10.20 3.39
CA ASN A 95 -5.02 11.52 3.02
C ASN A 95 -6.25 11.40 2.13
N TYR A 96 -7.26 12.19 2.43
CA TYR A 96 -8.45 12.31 1.60
C TYR A 96 -8.14 13.30 0.48
N LEU A 97 -8.02 12.81 -0.75
CA LEU A 97 -8.01 13.67 -1.92
C LEU A 97 -9.45 14.17 -2.09
N ARG A 98 -9.74 15.31 -1.44
CA ARG A 98 -10.97 16.06 -1.67
C ARG A 98 -11.05 16.33 -3.17
N SER A 99 -11.97 15.65 -3.87
CA SER A 99 -12.51 16.19 -5.11
C SER A 99 -13.04 17.57 -4.73
N GLY A 100 -12.47 18.62 -5.30
CA GLY A 100 -12.80 20.00 -4.94
C GLY A 100 -14.30 20.22 -4.93
N LYS A 101 -14.94 20.09 -3.76
CA LYS A 101 -16.24 20.68 -3.51
C LYS A 101 -15.97 22.17 -3.43
N LYS A 102 -16.37 22.85 -4.51
CA LYS A 102 -16.50 24.31 -4.62
C LYS A 102 -16.75 24.91 -3.24
N LYS A 103 -15.96 25.91 -2.86
CA LYS A 103 -16.23 26.76 -1.71
C LYS A 103 -17.72 27.13 -1.74
N PRO A 104 -18.50 26.98 -0.66
CA PRO A 104 -19.76 27.68 -0.58
C PRO A 104 -19.42 29.16 -0.66
N ILE A 105 -19.84 29.80 -1.76
CA ILE A 105 -19.98 31.24 -1.86
C ILE A 105 -21.08 31.60 -0.86
N THR A 106 -20.69 31.91 0.38
CA THR A 106 -21.60 32.57 1.30
C THR A 106 -21.79 33.98 0.76
N HIS A 107 -22.91 34.21 0.08
CA HIS A 107 -23.45 35.54 -0.14
C HIS A 107 -23.53 36.21 1.23
N GLN A 108 -22.73 37.25 1.44
CA GLN A 108 -23.03 38.24 2.47
C GLN A 108 -24.29 38.98 2.00
N SER A 109 -25.43 38.61 2.57
CA SER A 109 -26.64 39.39 2.48
C SER A 109 -26.67 40.37 3.64
N SER A 110 -26.73 41.65 3.25
CA SER A 110 -27.31 42.81 3.95
C SER A 110 -26.61 43.35 5.19
#